data_AF-W7IS97-F1
#
_entry.id   AF-W7IS97-F1
#
_cell.length_a   1.000
_cell.length_b   1.000
_cell.length_c   1.000
_cell.angle_alpha   90.00
_cell.angle_beta   90.00
_cell.angle_gamma   90.00
#
_symmetry.space_group_name_H-M   'P 1'
#
loop_
_entity.id
_entity.type
_entity.pdbx_description
1 polymer ?
#
loop_
_entity_poly.entity_id
_entity_poly.type
_entity_poly.pdbx_seq_one_letter_code
_entity_poly.pdbx_strand_id
1 'polypeptide(L)'
;MFEPILANYTRDGDDWKVEVTGGDEVLTATAPGLIAARDQADQLAERIAPGDQPRTVVHTLDGDALGFTTAYLTARLATPPPGPPPATDEATTA
;
A
#
# COMPACT_ATOMS: atom_id res chain seq x y z
N MET A 1 -4.10 26.62 -5.50
CA MET A 1 -3.95 25.22 -5.94
C MET A 1 -2.90 24.62 -5.03
N PHE A 2 -3.21 23.53 -4.34
CA PHE A 2 -2.24 22.85 -3.48
C PHE A 2 -1.33 21.97 -4.34
N GLU A 3 -0.06 21.91 -3.99
CA GLU A 3 0.88 21.00 -4.64
C GLU A 3 0.50 19.55 -4.28
N PRO A 4 0.44 18.63 -5.25
CA PRO A 4 0.06 17.25 -4.96
C PRO A 4 1.15 16.55 -4.15
N ILE A 5 0.71 15.63 -3.30
CA ILE A 5 1.61 14.68 -2.63
C ILE A 5 1.89 13.55 -3.62
N LEU A 6 3.15 13.20 -3.82
CA LEU A 6 3.57 12.10 -4.67
C LEU A 6 3.92 10.89 -3.80
N ALA A 7 3.30 9.74 -4.07
CA ALA A 7 3.66 8.45 -3.48
C ALA A 7 4.27 7.55 -4.57
N ASN A 8 5.57 7.32 -4.52
CA ASN A 8 6.28 6.43 -5.43
C ASN A 8 6.58 5.08 -4.77
N TYR A 9 6.27 4.01 -5.48
CA TYR A 9 6.45 2.63 -5.04
C TYR A 9 7.55 1.97 -5.85
N THR A 10 8.46 1.28 -5.17
CA THR A 10 9.53 0.49 -5.79
C THR A 10 9.57 -0.88 -5.12
N ARG A 11 9.77 -1.93 -5.92
CA ARG A 11 9.96 -3.29 -5.39
C ARG A 11 11.30 -3.39 -4.66
N ASP A 12 11.28 -3.97 -3.48
CA ASP A 12 12.47 -4.23 -2.66
C ASP A 12 12.47 -5.71 -2.23
N GLY A 13 12.94 -6.57 -3.14
CA GLY A 13 12.84 -8.03 -2.97
C GLY A 13 11.39 -8.50 -2.95
N ASP A 14 11.00 -9.14 -1.84
CA ASP A 14 9.63 -9.59 -1.59
C ASP A 14 8.73 -8.48 -0.99
N ASP A 15 9.34 -7.37 -0.59
CA ASP A 15 8.69 -6.23 0.02
C ASP A 15 8.53 -5.06 -0.97
N TRP A 16 7.83 -4.03 -0.50
CA TRP A 16 7.61 -2.79 -1.23
C TRP A 16 8.12 -1.61 -0.42
N LYS A 17 9.00 -0.81 -1.03
CA LYS A 17 9.35 0.50 -0.54
C LYS A 17 8.35 1.51 -1.08
N VAL A 18 7.85 2.39 -0.22
CA VAL A 18 7.07 3.56 -0.59
C VAL A 18 7.79 4.82 -0.13
N GLU A 19 7.91 5.78 -1.03
CA GLU A 19 8.44 7.12 -0.80
C GLU A 19 7.32 8.13 -1.05
N VAL A 20 7.01 8.95 -0.05
CA VAL A 20 5.96 9.96 -0.11
C VAL A 20 6.61 11.33 0.00
N THR A 21 6.40 12.16 -1.01
CA THR A 21 6.95 13.51 -1.12
C THR A 21 5.82 14.54 -1.15
N GLY A 22 5.92 15.60 -0.35
CA GLY A 22 5.02 16.75 -0.43
C GLY A 22 5.73 18.01 0.05
N GLY A 23 5.77 19.04 -0.80
CA GLY A 23 6.60 20.22 -0.57
C GLY A 23 8.08 19.84 -0.39
N ASP A 24 8.67 20.28 0.72
CA ASP A 24 10.07 19.98 1.07
C ASP A 24 10.25 18.71 1.92
N GLU A 25 9.16 17.97 2.21
CA GLU A 25 9.20 16.78 3.06
C GLU A 25 9.17 15.49 2.23
N VAL A 26 10.05 14.56 2.57
CA VAL A 26 10.11 13.21 2.01
C VAL A 26 10.10 12.20 3.15
N LEU A 27 9.11 11.31 3.16
CA LEU A 27 9.00 10.22 4.10
C LEU A 27 9.03 8.88 3.37
N THR A 28 9.64 7.86 3.98
CA THR A 28 9.72 6.52 3.41
C THR A 28 9.23 5.46 4.38
N ALA A 29 8.62 4.41 3.86
CA ALA A 29 8.28 3.19 4.60
C ALA A 29 8.50 1.95 3.74
N THR A 30 8.58 0.78 4.39
CA THR A 30 8.62 -0.53 3.73
C THR A 30 7.46 -1.36 4.24
N ALA A 31 6.83 -2.16 3.36
CA ALA A 31 5.70 -3.00 3.72
C ALA A 31 5.68 -4.33 2.93
N PRO A 32 5.14 -5.40 3.53
CA PRO A 32 4.98 -6.68 2.86
C PRO A 32 3.81 -6.62 1.88
N GLY A 33 4.12 -6.50 0.59
CA GLY A 33 3.13 -6.44 -0.48
C GLY A 33 2.55 -5.04 -0.75
N LEU A 34 1.98 -4.89 -1.94
CA LEU A 34 1.52 -3.60 -2.47
C LEU A 34 0.33 -3.01 -1.72
N ILE A 35 -0.56 -3.86 -1.16
CA ILE A 35 -1.71 -3.39 -0.38
C ILE A 35 -1.26 -2.76 0.93
N ALA A 36 -0.37 -3.42 1.67
CA ALA A 36 0.18 -2.85 2.90
C ALA A 36 1.00 -1.59 2.63
N ALA A 37 1.72 -1.53 1.49
CA ALA A 37 2.41 -0.32 1.07
C ALA A 37 1.45 0.84 0.76
N ARG A 38 0.28 0.55 0.18
CA ARG A 38 -0.77 1.56 -0.03
C ARG A 38 -1.26 2.15 1.29
N ASP A 39 -1.48 1.31 2.30
CA ASP A 39 -1.89 1.77 3.63
C ASP A 39 -0.82 2.63 4.30
N GLN A 40 0.46 2.24 4.16
CA GLN A 40 1.60 3.06 4.64
C GLN A 40 1.65 4.42 3.94
N ALA A 41 1.38 4.48 2.63
CA ALA A 41 1.36 5.74 1.90
C ALA A 41 0.31 6.73 2.45
N ASP A 42 -0.88 6.25 2.82
CA ASP A 42 -1.91 7.11 3.42
C ASP A 42 -1.47 7.67 4.78
N GLN A 43 -0.83 6.85 5.60
CA GLN A 43 -0.28 7.25 6.90
C GLN A 43 0.84 8.28 6.76
N LEU A 44 1.76 8.07 5.81
CA LEU A 44 2.85 9.02 5.53
C LEU A 44 2.30 10.35 4.99
N ALA A 45 1.33 10.29 4.07
CA ALA A 45 0.73 11.49 3.52
C ALA A 45 -0.09 12.28 4.57
N GLU A 46 -0.68 11.61 5.57
CA GLU A 46 -1.31 12.29 6.73
C GLU A 46 -0.27 13.00 7.60
N ARG A 47 0.94 12.44 7.74
CA ARG A 47 2.01 13.08 8.50
C ARG A 47 2.55 14.33 7.81
N ILE A 48 2.69 14.30 6.48
CA ILE A 48 3.16 15.44 5.67
C ILE A 48 2.14 16.58 5.68
N ALA A 49 0.85 16.26 5.53
CA ALA A 49 -0.22 17.23 5.48
C ALA A 49 -1.36 16.82 6.43
N PRO A 50 -1.22 17.11 7.75
CA PRO A 50 -2.21 16.71 8.74
C PRO A 50 -3.53 17.49 8.62
N GLY A 51 -4.65 16.80 8.81
CA GLY A 51 -5.99 17.40 8.93
C GLY A 51 -6.86 17.38 7.66
N ASP A 52 -8.01 18.05 7.74
CA ASP A 52 -9.13 17.97 6.76
C ASP A 52 -8.92 18.76 5.45
N GLN A 53 -7.69 19.12 5.10
CA GLN A 53 -7.45 19.78 3.81
C GLN A 53 -7.49 18.75 2.68
N PRO A 54 -8.18 19.05 1.56
CA PRO A 54 -8.20 18.15 0.41
C PRO A 54 -6.78 17.98 -0.14
N ARG A 55 -6.21 16.80 0.06
CA ARG A 55 -4.89 16.41 -0.46
C ARG A 55 -5.05 15.49 -1.65
N THR A 56 -4.51 15.90 -2.80
CA THR A 56 -4.37 15.01 -3.94
C THR A 56 -3.09 14.20 -3.76
N VAL A 57 -3.25 12.88 -3.61
CA VAL A 57 -2.12 11.94 -3.59
C VAL A 57 -2.03 11.27 -4.94
N VAL A 58 -0.90 11.42 -5.62
CA VAL A 58 -0.61 10.78 -6.91
C VAL A 58 0.24 9.55 -6.62
N HIS A 59 -0.26 8.38 -7.01
CA HIS A 59 0.45 7.12 -6.81
C HIS A 59 1.16 6.68 -8.09
N THR A 60 2.43 6.30 -7.98
CA THR A 60 3.30 5.94 -9.11
C THR A 60 4.17 4.75 -8.78
N LEU A 61 4.40 3.85 -9.73
CA LEU A 61 5.27 2.70 -9.56
C LEU A 61 6.50 2.92 -10.43
N ASP A 62 7.65 3.12 -9.80
CA ASP A 62 8.87 3.56 -10.48
C ASP A 62 8.61 4.78 -11.40
N GLY A 63 7.80 5.72 -10.93
CA GLY A 63 7.38 6.91 -11.68
C GLY A 63 6.19 6.72 -12.63
N ASP A 64 5.66 5.50 -12.79
CA ASP A 64 4.52 5.22 -13.66
C ASP A 64 3.19 5.09 -12.90
N ALA A 65 2.28 6.05 -13.10
CA ALA A 65 0.96 6.05 -12.49
C ALA A 65 0.03 4.95 -13.03
N LEU A 66 0.16 4.61 -14.33
CA LEU A 66 -0.63 3.53 -14.93
C LEU A 66 -0.15 2.19 -14.38
N GLY A 67 1.17 1.97 -14.36
CA GLY A 67 1.81 0.79 -13.78
C GLY A 67 1.38 0.55 -12.33
N PHE A 68 1.36 1.61 -11.52
CA PHE A 68 0.82 1.52 -10.15
C PHE A 68 -0.64 1.08 -10.14
N THR A 69 -1.49 1.75 -10.92
CA THR A 69 -2.94 1.49 -10.93
C THR A 69 -3.24 0.05 -11.33
N THR A 70 -2.58 -0.45 -12.37
CA THR A 70 -2.71 -1.84 -12.80
C THR A 70 -2.27 -2.80 -11.69
N ALA A 71 -1.06 -2.60 -11.13
CA ALA A 71 -0.54 -3.48 -10.08
C ALA A 71 -1.44 -3.49 -8.84
N TYR A 72 -1.92 -2.33 -8.41
CA TYR A 72 -2.77 -2.19 -7.23
C TYR A 72 -4.12 -2.89 -7.42
N LEU A 73 -4.78 -2.68 -8.57
CA LEU A 73 -6.05 -3.33 -8.87
C LEU A 73 -5.89 -4.85 -8.99
N THR A 74 -4.80 -5.33 -9.62
CA THR A 74 -4.48 -6.76 -9.67
C THR A 74 -4.29 -7.33 -8.27
N ALA A 75 -3.51 -6.67 -7.41
CA ALA A 75 -3.28 -7.12 -6.03
C ALA A 75 -4.57 -7.11 -5.20
N ARG A 76 -5.46 -6.12 -5.41
CA ARG A 76 -6.70 -5.98 -4.65
C ARG A 76 -7.77 -6.98 -5.04
N LEU A 77 -7.82 -7.36 -6.32
CA LEU A 77 -8.79 -8.32 -6.85
C LEU A 77 -8.31 -9.78 -6.76
N ALA A 78 -7.04 -10.01 -6.42
CA ALA A 78 -6.53 -11.34 -6.17
C ALA A 78 -7.33 -11.99 -5.02
N THR A 79 -7.98 -13.12 -5.31
CA THR A 79 -8.62 -13.92 -4.27
C THR A 79 -7.53 -14.51 -3.38
N PRO A 80 -7.59 -14.31 -2.05
CA PRO A 80 -6.67 -15.00 -1.15
C PRO A 80 -6.77 -16.51 -1.38
N PRO A 81 -5.65 -17.26 -1.36
CA PRO A 81 -5.75 -18.71 -1.41
C PRO A 81 -6.70 -19.20 -0.31
N PRO A 82 -7.54 -20.22 -0.55
CA PRO A 82 -8.40 -20.77 0.49
C PRO A 82 -7.52 -21.12 1.69
N GLY A 83 -7.89 -20.56 2.85
CA GLY A 83 -7.20 -20.84 4.11
C GLY A 83 -7.23 -22.35 4.41
N PRO A 84 -6.31 -22.85 5.25
CA PRO A 84 -6.31 -24.25 5.64
C PRO A 84 -7.71 -24.63 6.17
N PRO A 85 -8.26 -25.79 5.78
CA PRO A 85 -9.56 -26.22 6.27
C PRO A 85 -9.54 -26.24 7.81
N PRO A 86 -10.66 -25.86 8.47
CA PRO A 86 -10.75 -25.94 9.91
C PRO A 86 -10.40 -27.37 10.33
N ALA A 87 -9.49 -27.50 11.30
CA ALA A 87 -9.13 -28.80 11.86
C ALA A 87 -10.40 -29.49 12.34
N THR A 88 -10.76 -30.58 11.67
CA THR A 88 -11.86 -31.45 12.07
C THR A 88 -11.45 -32.09 13.39
N ASP A 89 -12.01 -31.59 14.49
CA ASP A 89 -11.87 -32.17 15.82
C ASP A 89 -12.76 -33.43 15.89
N GLU A 90 -12.34 -34.49 15.19
CA GLU A 90 -12.86 -35.83 15.33
C GLU A 90 -11.90 -36.64 16.22
N ALA A 91 -12.15 -36.65 17.53
CA ALA A 91 -12.04 -37.84 18.39
C ALA A 91 -12.25 -37.48 19.87
N THR A 92 -13.41 -37.85 20.42
CA THR A 92 -13.48 -38.70 21.64
C THR A 92 -14.94 -39.03 21.90
N THR A 93 -15.35 -40.19 21.38
CA THR A 93 -16.32 -41.06 22.04
C THR A 93 -15.55 -42.30 22.44
N ALA A 94 -15.41 -42.50 23.75
CA ALA A 94 -15.11 -43.79 24.37
C ALA A 94 -15.72 -43.76 25.78
#